data_AF-A0A5N9BK69-F1
#
_entry.id   AF-A0A5N9BK69-F1
#
_cell.length_a   1.000
_cell.length_b   1.000
_cell.length_c   1.000
_cell.angle_alpha   90.00
_cell.angle_beta   90.00
_cell.angle_gamma   90.00
#
_symmetry.space_group_name_H-M   'P 1'
#
loop_
_entity.id
_entity.type
_entity.pdbx_description
1 polymer ?
#
loop_
_entity_poly.entity_id
_entity_poly.type
_entity_poly.pdbx_seq_one_letter_code
_entity_poly.pdbx_strand_id
1 'polypeptide(L)'
;MINDYASASKDFNPIHIDENFAKKTPFKKRIAHGMLSLSIIMEYLYKYYSKDWFNNSNFEGRFKNPLFAEEKIKIILEEKNTDENKKNIKIQCLKENGDEVVSASFTTE
;
A
#
# COMPACT_ATOMS: atom_id res chain seq x y z
N MET A 1 -14.14 4.58 0.06
CA MET A 1 -12.69 4.75 0.25
C MET A 1 -12.01 5.52 -0.87
N ILE A 2 -12.12 5.18 -2.17
CA ILE A 2 -11.36 5.88 -3.24
C ILE A 2 -11.67 7.39 -3.27
N ASN A 3 -12.95 7.76 -3.30
CA ASN A 3 -13.36 9.18 -3.35
C ASN A 3 -13.04 9.91 -2.02
N ASP A 4 -13.18 9.21 -0.89
CA ASP A 4 -12.86 9.75 0.43
C ASP A 4 -11.35 10.03 0.54
N TYR A 5 -10.52 9.10 0.04
CA TYR A 5 -9.08 9.27 -0.03
C TYR A 5 -8.70 10.44 -0.92
N ALA A 6 -9.27 10.57 -2.12
CA ALA A 6 -9.06 11.73 -2.98
C ALA A 6 -9.39 13.05 -2.27
N SER A 7 -10.48 13.07 -1.50
CA SER A 7 -10.89 14.26 -0.74
C SER A 7 -9.90 14.61 0.39
N ALA A 8 -9.35 13.59 1.05
CA ALA A 8 -8.39 13.74 2.13
C ALA A 8 -6.97 14.10 1.64
N SER A 9 -6.46 13.37 0.65
CA SER A 9 -5.11 13.54 0.08
C SER A 9 -5.00 14.69 -0.91
N LYS A 10 -6.14 15.18 -1.42
CA LYS A 10 -6.26 16.11 -2.55
C LYS A 10 -5.75 15.56 -3.88
N ASP A 11 -5.57 14.24 -3.98
CA ASP A 11 -5.29 13.56 -5.24
C ASP A 11 -6.60 13.28 -6.00
N PHE A 12 -6.95 14.24 -6.85
CA PHE A 12 -8.09 14.17 -7.75
C PHE A 12 -7.71 13.74 -9.16
N ASN A 13 -6.62 12.97 -9.33
CA ASN A 13 -6.28 12.41 -10.64
C ASN A 13 -7.50 11.66 -11.21
N PRO A 14 -7.98 12.01 -12.42
CA PRO A 14 -9.21 11.45 -12.97
C PRO A 14 -9.18 9.93 -13.14
N ILE A 15 -7.99 9.32 -13.18
CA ILE A 15 -7.83 7.86 -13.21
C ILE A 15 -8.46 7.16 -11.99
N HIS A 16 -8.59 7.86 -10.86
CA HIS A 16 -9.16 7.35 -9.62
C HIS A 16 -10.65 7.68 -9.45
N ILE A 17 -11.10 8.82 -10.00
CA ILE A 17 -12.41 9.39 -9.67
C ILE A 17 -13.38 9.51 -10.86
N ASP A 18 -12.91 9.48 -12.10
CA ASP A 18 -13.73 9.62 -13.30
C ASP A 18 -13.78 8.31 -14.10
N GLU A 19 -14.95 7.70 -14.14
CA GLU A 19 -15.19 6.43 -14.86
C GLU A 19 -15.03 6.58 -16.39
N ASN A 20 -15.44 7.72 -16.96
CA ASN A 20 -15.34 7.97 -18.40
C ASN A 20 -13.90 8.22 -18.83
N PHE A 21 -13.11 8.88 -17.99
CA PHE A 21 -11.67 8.99 -18.18
C PHE A 21 -11.00 7.62 -18.09
N ALA A 22 -11.28 6.87 -17.02
CA ALA A 22 -10.65 5.58 -16.76
C ALA A 22 -10.91 4.54 -17.88
N LYS A 23 -12.11 4.52 -18.47
CA LYS A 23 -12.45 3.69 -19.65
C LYS A 23 -11.52 3.90 -20.85
N LYS A 24 -10.97 5.10 -21.01
CA LYS A 24 -10.05 5.45 -22.10
C LYS A 24 -8.61 5.00 -21.84
N THR A 25 -8.26 4.71 -20.59
CA THR A 25 -6.93 4.24 -20.20
C THR A 25 -6.75 2.73 -20.49
N PRO A 26 -5.53 2.18 -20.36
CA PRO A 26 -5.31 0.73 -20.39
C PRO A 26 -6.04 -0.04 -19.27
N PHE A 27 -6.34 0.62 -18.14
CA PHE A 27 -7.01 -0.03 -16.99
C PHE A 27 -8.51 -0.25 -17.20
N LYS A 28 -9.15 0.50 -18.12
CA LYS A 28 -10.58 0.43 -18.50
C LYS A 28 -11.61 0.70 -17.40
N LYS A 29 -11.17 0.84 -16.13
CA LYS A 29 -11.98 1.14 -14.94
C LYS A 29 -11.13 1.97 -13.98
N ARG A 30 -11.78 2.65 -13.04
CA ARG A 30 -11.07 3.40 -11.99
C ARG A 30 -10.23 2.46 -11.14
N ILE A 31 -9.02 2.89 -10.83
CA ILE A 31 -8.09 2.18 -9.93
C ILE A 31 -7.98 2.94 -8.62
N ALA A 32 -7.71 2.23 -7.52
CA ALA A 32 -7.39 2.85 -6.24
C ALA A 32 -6.06 3.61 -6.33
N HIS A 33 -5.92 4.65 -5.50
CA HIS A 33 -4.64 5.35 -5.33
C HIS A 33 -3.59 4.38 -4.79
N GLY A 34 -2.38 4.39 -5.35
CA GLY A 34 -1.27 3.59 -4.79
C GLY A 34 -1.04 3.94 -3.31
N MET A 35 -1.10 5.23 -2.99
CA MET A 35 -0.95 5.73 -1.63
C MET A 35 -2.10 5.32 -0.69
N LEU A 36 -3.29 5.02 -1.21
CA LEU A 36 -4.38 4.43 -0.42
C LEU A 36 -3.98 3.00 0.01
N SER A 37 -3.53 2.16 -0.91
CA SER A 37 -3.03 0.82 -0.58
C SER A 37 -1.87 0.87 0.43
N LEU A 38 -0.97 1.84 0.27
CA LEU A 38 0.12 2.04 1.22
C LEU A 38 -0.37 2.49 2.60
N SER A 39 -1.37 3.37 2.68
CA SER A 39 -1.92 3.82 3.95
C SER A 39 -2.55 2.68 4.76
N ILE A 40 -3.19 1.72 4.09
CA ILE A 40 -3.74 0.52 4.73
C ILE A 40 -2.59 -0.32 5.31
N ILE A 41 -1.51 -0.53 4.54
CA ILE A 41 -0.32 -1.24 5.03
C ILE A 41 0.26 -0.54 6.28
N MET A 42 0.40 0.78 6.24
CA MET A 42 0.91 1.58 7.36
C MET A 42 0.03 1.46 8.61
N GLU A 43 -1.29 1.47 8.45
CA GLU A 43 -2.23 1.27 9.55
C GLU A 43 -1.99 -0.07 10.26
N TYR A 44 -1.79 -1.15 9.49
CA TYR A 44 -1.48 -2.46 10.06
C TYR A 44 -0.11 -2.49 10.73
N LEU A 45 0.94 -1.91 10.14
CA LEU A 45 2.24 -1.82 10.79
C LEU A 45 2.13 -1.08 12.12
N TYR A 46 1.44 0.06 12.15
CA TYR A 46 1.27 0.86 13.36
C TYR A 46 0.47 0.13 14.46
N LYS A 47 -0.42 -0.80 14.06
CA LYS A 47 -1.18 -1.64 14.98
C LYS A 47 -0.34 -2.75 15.61
N TYR A 48 0.60 -3.33 14.85
CA TYR A 48 1.38 -4.50 15.29
C TYR A 48 2.75 -4.14 15.88
N TYR A 49 3.31 -2.99 15.52
CA TYR A 49 4.64 -2.56 15.95
C TYR A 49 4.57 -1.33 16.84
N SER A 50 5.56 -1.21 17.73
CA SER A 50 5.64 -0.07 18.64
C SER A 50 5.85 1.25 17.88
N LYS A 51 5.31 2.35 18.40
CA LYS A 51 5.51 3.68 17.83
C LYS A 51 6.99 4.06 17.71
N ASP A 52 7.81 3.59 18.64
CA ASP A 52 9.24 3.91 18.69
C ASP A 52 10.00 3.37 17.49
N TRP A 53 9.52 2.29 16.87
CA TRP A 53 10.14 1.77 15.65
C TRP A 53 10.05 2.75 14.48
N PHE A 54 9.03 3.61 14.45
CA PHE A 54 8.85 4.55 13.35
C PHE A 54 9.79 5.77 13.44
N ASN A 55 10.37 6.05 14.61
CA ASN A 55 11.21 7.24 14.81
C ASN A 55 12.56 7.16 14.07
N ASN A 56 13.16 5.97 13.99
CA ASN A 56 14.43 5.71 13.30
C ASN A 56 14.25 4.52 12.35
N SER A 57 13.45 4.72 11.30
CA SER A 57 13.20 3.67 10.33
C SER A 57 13.12 4.20 8.91
N ASN A 58 13.48 3.32 7.98
CA ASN A 58 13.28 3.53 6.56
C ASN A 58 12.15 2.63 6.07
N PHE A 59 11.21 3.24 5.35
CA PHE A 59 10.18 2.54 4.63
C PHE A 59 10.38 2.72 3.12
N GLU A 60 10.49 1.61 2.40
CA GLU A 60 10.57 1.59 0.95
C GLU A 60 9.42 0.79 0.38
N GLY A 61 8.71 1.35 -0.60
CA GLY A 61 7.56 0.71 -1.23
C GLY A 61 7.61 0.81 -2.75
N ARG A 62 7.16 -0.24 -3.43
CA ARG A 62 7.02 -0.30 -4.88
C ARG A 62 5.61 -0.77 -5.25
N PHE A 63 4.91 0.06 -5.99
CA PHE A 63 3.65 -0.31 -6.65
C PHE A 63 3.96 -1.21 -7.85
N LYS A 64 3.34 -2.38 -7.88
CA LYS A 64 3.60 -3.43 -8.88
C LYS A 64 2.43 -3.57 -9.85
N ASN A 65 1.22 -3.62 -9.32
CA ASN A 65 -0.01 -3.79 -10.09
C ASN A 65 -1.10 -2.81 -9.60
N PRO A 66 -2.02 -2.40 -10.48
CA PRO A 66 -3.17 -1.60 -10.07
C PRO A 66 -4.12 -2.42 -9.19
N LEU A 67 -4.80 -1.76 -8.26
CA LEU A 67 -5.89 -2.33 -7.47
C LEU A 67 -7.21 -1.68 -7.89
N PHE A 68 -8.23 -2.47 -8.17
CA PHE A 68 -9.57 -2.01 -8.52
C PHE A 68 -10.45 -1.94 -7.27
N ALA A 69 -11.52 -1.16 -7.35
CA ALA A 69 -12.52 -1.12 -6.28
C ALA A 69 -13.07 -2.53 -6.01
N GLU A 70 -13.36 -2.81 -4.73
CA GLU A 70 -13.93 -4.08 -4.25
C GLU A 70 -13.00 -5.30 -4.34
N GLU A 71 -11.80 -5.18 -4.92
CA GLU A 71 -10.79 -6.23 -4.82
C GLU A 71 -10.33 -6.38 -3.36
N LYS A 72 -10.33 -7.63 -2.89
CA LYS A 72 -9.79 -7.99 -1.58
C LYS A 72 -8.27 -8.15 -1.68
N ILE A 73 -7.60 -7.69 -0.63
CA ILE A 73 -6.16 -7.79 -0.49
C ILE A 73 -5.79 -8.59 0.76
N LYS A 74 -4.66 -9.26 0.69
CA LYS A 74 -3.99 -9.93 1.81
C LYS A 74 -2.65 -9.25 2.03
N ILE A 75 -2.43 -8.74 3.24
CA ILE A 75 -1.14 -8.18 3.65
C ILE A 75 -0.38 -9.27 4.41
N ILE A 76 0.86 -9.52 3.97
CA ILE A 76 1.78 -10.48 4.57
C ILE A 76 2.97 -9.69 5.10
N LEU A 77 3.30 -9.93 6.36
CA LEU A 77 4.44 -9.33 7.06
C LEU A 77 5.40 -10.46 7.44
N GLU A 78 6.63 -10.38 6.94
CA GLU A 78 7.70 -11.32 7.28
C GLU A 78 8.79 -10.57 8.03
N GLU A 79 8.90 -10.83 9.33
CA GLU A 79 9.94 -10.25 10.17
C GLU A 79 11.23 -11.07 10.04
N LYS A 80 12.34 -10.38 9.76
CA LYS A 80 13.70 -10.92 9.79
C LYS A 80 14.52 -10.13 10.79
N ASN A 81 15.06 -10.82 11.78
CA ASN A 81 16.06 -10.25 12.68
C ASN A 81 17.40 -10.26 11.95
N THR A 82 17.89 -9.07 11.63
CA THR A 82 19.22 -8.90 11.02
C THR A 82 20.31 -8.73 12.07
N ASP A 83 19.98 -8.18 13.25
CA ASP A 83 20.88 -8.03 14.40
C ASP A 83 20.07 -7.82 15.71
N GLU A 84 20.73 -7.76 16.88
CA GLU A 84 20.05 -7.58 18.19
C GLU A 84 19.15 -6.33 18.25
N ASN A 85 19.52 -5.26 17.54
CA ASN A 85 18.81 -3.98 17.51
C ASN A 85 18.17 -3.63 16.15
N LYS A 86 18.39 -4.45 15.11
CA LYS A 86 17.92 -4.16 13.74
C LYS A 86 16.94 -5.20 13.25
N LYS A 87 15.75 -4.72 12.89
CA LYS A 87 14.68 -5.54 12.34
C LYS A 87 14.32 -5.08 10.95
N ASN A 88 14.18 -6.04 10.06
CA ASN A 88 13.71 -5.84 8.71
C ASN A 88 12.38 -6.58 8.55
N ILE A 89 11.30 -5.84 8.28
CA ILE A 89 10.01 -6.41 7.93
C ILE A 89 9.88 -6.32 6.41
N LYS A 90 9.81 -7.48 5.77
CA LYS A 90 9.39 -7.56 4.36
C LYS A 90 7.86 -7.60 4.33
N ILE A 91 7.29 -6.82 3.42
CA ILE A 91 5.85 -6.59 3.33
C ILE A 91 5.40 -6.90 1.91
N GLN A 92 4.36 -7.71 1.79
CA GLN A 92 3.71 -8.00 0.51
C GLN A 92 2.22 -7.75 0.65
N CYS A 93 1.65 -6.98 -0.28
CA CYS A 93 0.21 -6.82 -0.43
C CYS A 93 -0.21 -7.54 -1.69
N LEU A 94 -0.99 -8.62 -1.53
CA LEU A 94 -1.40 -9.52 -2.60
C LEU A 94 -2.91 -9.39 -2.84
N LYS A 95 -3.33 -9.57 -4.09
CA LYS A 95 -4.74 -9.84 -4.43
C LYS A 95 -5.09 -11.29 -4.13
N GLU A 96 -6.39 -11.63 -4.18
CA GLU A 96 -6.85 -13.02 -4.02
C GLU A 96 -6.28 -13.98 -5.07
N ASN A 97 -6.00 -13.50 -6.29
CA ASN A 97 -5.40 -14.30 -7.36
C ASN A 97 -3.87 -14.49 -7.20
N GLY A 98 -3.26 -13.92 -6.16
CA GLY A 98 -1.82 -14.00 -5.89
C GLY A 98 -0.98 -12.87 -6.49
N ASP A 99 -1.56 -11.97 -7.29
CA ASP A 99 -0.82 -10.84 -7.86
C ASP A 99 -0.36 -9.88 -6.75
N GLU A 100 0.93 -9.54 -6.75
CA GLU A 100 1.48 -8.55 -5.82
C GLU A 100 1.10 -7.13 -6.30
N VAL A 101 0.42 -6.38 -5.43
CA VAL A 101 -0.01 -4.99 -5.66
C VAL A 101 1.07 -4.02 -5.17
N VAL A 102 1.57 -4.27 -3.96
CA VAL A 102 2.64 -3.49 -3.32
C VAL A 102 3.66 -4.43 -2.73
N SER A 103 4.92 -4.20 -3.05
CA SER A 103 6.06 -4.81 -2.37
C SER A 103 6.73 -3.72 -1.54
N ALA A 104 7.00 -3.99 -0.26
CA ALA A 104 7.62 -3.00 0.61
C ALA A 104 8.56 -3.62 1.64
N SER A 105 9.41 -2.78 2.22
CA SER A 105 10.26 -3.11 3.35
C SER A 105 10.21 -2.00 4.38
N PHE A 106 10.24 -2.39 5.65
CA PHE A 106 10.39 -1.49 6.78
C PHE A 106 11.63 -1.94 7.56
N THR A 107 12.62 -1.06 7.72
CA THR A 107 13.88 -1.38 8.39
C THR A 107 14.11 -0.41 9.53
N THR A 108 14.34 -0.91 10.74
CA THR A 108 14.77 -0.09 11.88
C THR A 108 16.28 0.16 11.78
N GLU A 109 16.70 1.38 12.07
CA GLU A 109 18.12 1.76 12.14
C GLU A 109 18.73 1.51 13.51
#